data_AF-A0A924A4U4-F1
#
_entry.id   AF-A0A924A4U4-F1
#
_cell.length_a   1.000
_cell.length_b   1.000
_cell.length_c   1.000
_cell.angle_alpha   90.00
_cell.angle_beta   90.00
_cell.angle_gamma   90.00
#
_symmetry.space_group_name_H-M   'P 1'
#
loop_
_entity.id
_entity.type
_entity.pdbx_description
1 polymer ?
#
loop_
_entity_poly.entity_id
_entity_poly.type
_entity_poly.pdbx_seq_one_letter_code
_entity_poly.pdbx_strand_id
1 'polypeptide(L)' 'KMVDLNGGATLLPELGAAELTGKQKNRLRSFNTPEPVREISLVTHKNFIKHRMLELFKIEILETIPKHMKNKKKKDVVGV' A
#
# COMPACT_ATOMS: atom_id res chain seq x y z
N LYS A 1 -7.18 -13.16 8.61
CA LYS A 1 -7.46 -14.28 9.57
C LYS A 1 -8.38 -13.86 10.71
N MET A 2 -8.11 -12.83 11.52
CA MET A 2 -9.02 -12.45 12.62
C MET A 2 -10.45 -12.17 12.15
N VAL A 3 -10.64 -11.37 11.09
CA VAL A 3 -11.96 -11.11 10.51
C VAL A 3 -12.64 -12.37 9.97
N ASP A 4 -11.86 -13.32 9.43
CA ASP A 4 -12.40 -14.57 8.90
C ASP A 4 -12.86 -15.54 9.99
N LEU A 5 -12.25 -15.49 11.17
CA LEU A 5 -12.50 -16.41 12.29
C LEU A 5 -13.47 -15.84 13.33
N ASN A 6 -13.35 -14.55 13.64
CA ASN A 6 -14.03 -13.90 14.76
C ASN A 6 -15.09 -12.88 14.31
N GLY A 7 -15.25 -12.69 13.00
CA GLY A 7 -16.12 -11.65 12.45
C GLY A 7 -15.55 -10.23 12.56
N GLY A 8 -16.37 -9.24 12.19
CA GLY A 8 -15.98 -7.83 12.16
C GLY A 8 -15.52 -7.32 10.79
N ALA A 9 -14.86 -6.17 10.76
CA ALA A 9 -14.32 -5.54 9.57
C ALA A 9 -12.96 -4.91 9.86
N THR A 10 -12.12 -4.79 8.84
CA THR A 10 -10.82 -4.11 8.92
C THR A 10 -10.54 -3.38 7.62
N LEU A 11 -9.67 -2.38 7.69
CA LEU A 11 -9.06 -1.79 6.50
C LEU A 11 -7.97 -2.72 5.98
N LEU A 12 -7.90 -2.87 4.65
CA LEU A 12 -6.89 -3.68 3.99
C LEU A 12 -6.18 -2.81 2.95
N PRO A 13 -4.83 -2.75 2.97
CA PRO A 13 -4.08 -2.10 1.89
C PRO A 13 -4.26 -2.83 0.57
N GLU A 14 -4.24 -2.09 -0.53
CA GLU A 14 -4.47 -2.61 -1.87
C GLU A 14 -3.58 -3.82 -2.23
N LEU A 15 -2.28 -3.78 -1.91
CA LEU A 15 -1.37 -4.92 -2.16
C LEU A 15 -1.76 -6.19 -1.39
N GLY A 16 -2.29 -6.06 -0.17
CA GLY A 16 -2.75 -7.20 0.61
C GLY A 16 -4.01 -7.85 0.03
N ALA A 17 -4.79 -7.12 -0.75
CA ALA A 17 -5.95 -7.67 -1.45
C ALA A 17 -5.57 -8.65 -2.57
N ALA A 18 -4.35 -8.53 -3.12
CA ALA A 18 -3.86 -9.40 -4.19
C ALA A 18 -3.70 -10.87 -3.74
N GLU A 19 -3.33 -11.07 -2.47
CA GLU A 19 -3.08 -12.39 -1.86
C GLU A 19 -4.36 -13.13 -1.45
N LEU A 20 -5.53 -12.49 -1.54
CA LEU A 20 -6.78 -13.09 -1.12
C LEU A 20 -7.27 -14.18 -2.08
N THR A 21 -7.83 -15.25 -1.50
CA THR A 21 -8.53 -16.28 -2.26
C THR A 21 -9.81 -15.72 -2.90
N GLY A 22 -10.34 -16.39 -3.94
CA GLY A 22 -11.59 -15.95 -4.59
C GLY A 22 -12.77 -15.78 -3.61
N LYS A 23 -12.89 -16.67 -2.62
CA LYS A 23 -13.92 -16.57 -1.57
C LYS A 23 -13.74 -15.34 -0.68
N GLN A 24 -12.50 -14.97 -0.34
CA GLN A 24 -12.21 -13.78 0.47
C GLN A 24 -12.40 -12.50 -0.33
N LYS A 25 -12.07 -12.49 -1.62
CA LYS A 25 -12.29 -11.33 -2.50
C LYS A 25 -13.76 -10.90 -2.57
N ASN A 26 -14.70 -11.84 -2.48
CA ASN A 26 -16.14 -11.54 -2.44
C ASN A 26 -16.56 -10.69 -1.22
N ARG A 27 -15.73 -10.67 -0.16
CA ARG A 27 -15.96 -9.88 1.06
C ARG A 27 -15.32 -8.49 1.00
N LEU A 28 -14.50 -8.19 -0.01
CA LEU A 28 -13.92 -6.88 -0.18
C LEU A 28 -14.99 -5.85 -0.53
N ARG A 29 -14.83 -4.65 0.02
CA ARG A 29 -15.63 -3.46 -0.30
C ARG A 29 -14.67 -2.30 -0.49
N SER A 30 -14.74 -1.64 -1.65
CA SER A 30 -13.98 -0.43 -1.94
C SER A 30 -14.70 0.78 -1.37
N PHE A 31 -13.95 1.85 -1.11
CA PHE A 31 -14.54 3.13 -0.72
C PHE A 31 -15.17 3.83 -1.93
N ASN A 32 -16.14 4.69 -1.65
CA ASN A 32 -16.64 5.63 -2.65
C ASN A 32 -15.56 6.65 -3.01
N THR A 33 -15.66 7.23 -4.21
CA THR A 33 -14.74 8.30 -4.63
C THR A 33 -14.95 9.55 -3.77
N PRO A 34 -13.88 10.22 -3.29
CA PRO A 34 -12.47 9.85 -3.44
C PRO A 34 -12.06 8.70 -2.51
N GLU A 35 -11.43 7.68 -3.09
CA GLU A 35 -10.92 6.54 -2.31
C GLU A 35 -9.68 6.98 -1.50
N PRO A 36 -9.64 6.72 -0.18
CA PRO A 36 -8.51 7.09 0.65
C PRO A 36 -7.27 6.30 0.25
N VAL A 37 -6.13 6.99 0.18
CA VAL A 37 -4.84 6.34 -0.06
C VAL A 37 -3.84 6.69 1.02
N ARG A 38 -2.83 5.83 1.16
CA ARG A 38 -1.67 6.06 2.03
C ARG A 38 -0.43 6.28 1.19
N GLU A 39 0.46 7.14 1.68
CA GLU A 39 1.82 7.23 1.16
C GLU A 39 2.71 6.18 1.83
N ILE A 40 3.65 5.61 1.07
CA ILE A 40 4.69 4.73 1.58
C ILE A 40 6.03 5.39 1.24
N SER A 41 6.83 5.66 2.27
CA SER A 41 8.08 6.41 2.15
C SER A 41 9.22 5.64 2.82
N LEU A 42 10.43 5.77 2.26
CA LEU A 42 11.65 5.29 2.90
C LEU A 42 12.15 6.36 3.87
N VAL A 43 12.38 5.96 5.13
CA VAL A 43 12.89 6.85 6.17
C VAL A 43 14.28 6.39 6.58
N THR A 44 15.21 7.33 6.68
CA THR A 44 16.59 7.09 7.10
C THR A 44 17.07 8.20 8.03
N HIS A 45 18.20 7.98 8.70
CA HIS A 45 18.84 9.01 9.51
C HIS A 45 19.34 10.18 8.64
N LYS A 46 19.29 11.41 9.16
CA LYS A 46 19.70 12.63 8.45
C LYS A 46 21.12 12.55 7.87
N ASN A 47 22.03 11.88 8.57
CA ASN A 47 23.45 11.74 8.18
C ASN A 47 23.76 10.37 7.53
N PHE A 48 22.79 9.74 6.89
CA PHE A 48 23.00 8.44 6.25
C PHE A 48 23.91 8.54 5.02
N ILE A 49 25.04 7.83 5.02
CA ILE A 49 26.12 8.05 4.04
C ILE A 49 25.86 7.35 2.69
N LYS A 50 25.14 6.22 2.67
CA LYS A 50 25.01 5.36 1.47
C LYS A 50 23.84 5.75 0.56
N HIS A 51 23.72 7.02 0.17
CA HIS A 51 22.57 7.51 -0.63
C HIS A 51 22.32 6.73 -1.93
N ARG A 52 23.39 6.32 -2.64
CA ARG A 52 23.25 5.49 -3.86
C ARG A 52 22.51 4.17 -3.59
N MET A 53 22.75 3.56 -2.42
CA MET A 53 22.07 2.34 -2.03
C MET A 53 20.58 2.57 -1.80
N LEU A 54 20.20 3.71 -1.20
CA LEU A 54 18.79 4.07 -1.01
C LEU A 54 18.07 4.30 -2.33
N GLU A 55 18.70 4.98 -3.29
CA GLU A 55 18.09 5.20 -4.60
C GLU A 55 17.91 3.89 -5.36
N LEU A 56 18.90 3.00 -5.35
CA LEU A 56 18.77 1.68 -5.98
C LEU A 56 17.67 0.85 -5.30
N PHE A 57 17.60 0.88 -3.97
CA PHE A 57 16.57 0.16 -3.23
C PHE A 57 15.16 0.71 -3.52
N LYS A 58 15.03 2.03 -3.62
CA LYS A 58 13.78 2.69 -4.03
C LYS A 58 13.36 2.29 -5.43
N ILE A 59 14.30 2.26 -6.39
CA ILE A 59 14.04 1.81 -7.76
C ILE A 59 13.52 0.38 -7.75
N GLU A 60 14.21 -0.54 -7.07
CA GLU A 60 13.83 -1.95 -7.00
C GLU A 60 12.40 -2.14 -6.42
N ILE A 61 12.08 -1.43 -5.34
CA ILE A 61 10.72 -1.44 -4.75
C ILE A 61 9.71 -0.92 -5.77
N LEU A 62 10.00 0.23 -6.40
CA LEU A 62 9.10 0.82 -7.37
C LEU A 62 8.91 -0.07 -8.60
N GLU A 63 9.91 -0.82 -9.03
CA GLU A 63 9.82 -1.75 -10.16
C GLU A 63 8.91 -2.95 -9.84
N THR A 64 8.93 -3.42 -8.60
CA THR A 64 8.15 -4.57 -8.13
C THR A 64 6.65 -4.26 -7.97
N ILE A 65 6.27 -3.00 -7.74
CA ILE A 65 4.85 -2.64 -7.54
C ILE A 65 4.08 -2.40 -8.85
N PRO A 66 2.74 -2.64 -8.87
CA PRO A 66 1.91 -2.39 -10.04
C PRO A 66 1.96 -0.94 -10.57
N LYS A 67 1.95 -0.78 -11.90
CA LYS A 67 2.11 0.53 -12.57
C LYS A 67 1.07 1.58 -12.13
N HIS A 68 -0.18 1.18 -11.87
CA HIS A 68 -1.24 2.12 -11.49
C HIS A 68 -1.03 2.74 -10.11
N MET A 69 -0.24 2.09 -9.23
CA MET A 69 0.10 2.59 -7.90
C MET A 69 1.26 3.60 -7.91
N LYS A 70 2.01 3.70 -9.01
CA LYS A 70 3.16 4.63 -9.14
C LYS A 70 2.72 6.07 -9.44
N ASN A 71 1.46 6.28 -9.83
CA ASN A 71 0.96 7.57 -10.31
C ASN A 71 0.41 8.45 -9.18
N LYS A 72 0.96 9.66 -9.05
CA LYS A 72 0.47 10.73 -8.16
C LYS A 72 -0.77 11.44 -8.72
N LYS A 73 -1.84 10.72 -9.06
CA LYS A 73 -3.13 11.41 -9.30
C LYS A 73 -3.58 12.05 -7.97
N LYS A 74 -4.23 13.22 -8.03
CA LYS A 74 -4.83 13.88 -6.85
C LYS A 74 -5.77 12.87 -6.18
N LYS A 75 -5.31 12.28 -5.08
CA LYS A 75 -6.08 11.42 -4.20
C LYS A 75 -5.93 11.99 -2.80
N ASP A 76 -6.97 11.85 -1.98
CA ASP A 76 -6.92 12.29 -0.61
C ASP A 76 -6.00 11.35 0.18
N VAL A 77 -4.81 11.86 0.47
CA VAL A 77 -3.82 11.14 1.26
C VAL A 77 -4.25 11.23 2.72
N VAL A 78 -4.53 10.08 3.32
CA VAL A 78 -4.76 10.00 4.76
C VAL A 78 -3.39 10.09 5.43
N GLY A 79 -3.04 11.29 5.90
CA GLY A 79 -1.87 11.52 6.74
C GLY A 79 -2.05 10.89 8.12
N VAL A 80 -0.93 10.54 8.76
CA VAL A 80 -0.87 10.14 10.17
C VAL A 80 -0.70 11.39 11.03
#